data_AF-A0AAW4PXW7-F1
#
_entry.id   AF-A0AAW4PXW7-F1
#
_cell.length_a   1.000
_cell.length_b   1.000
_cell.length_c   1.000
_cell.angle_alpha   90.00
_cell.angle_beta   90.00
_cell.angle_gamma   90.00
#
_symmetry.space_group_name_H-M   'P 1'
#
loop_
_entity.id
_entity.type
_entity.pdbx_description
1 polymer ?
#
loop_
_entity_poly.entity_id
_entity_poly.type
_entity_poly.pdbx_seq_one_letter_code
_entity_poly.pdbx_strand_id
1 'polypeptide(L)' 'MGRRPPSWQVVQAVADAENTDPSDLPTPLFETIDTEALDQIFDSPQDNRTIHFEYLEYEITVTAGGDVSVNRE' A
#
# COMPACT_ATOMS: atom_id res chain seq x y z
N MET A 1 1.89 20.25 3.92
CA MET A 1 1.35 19.02 4.53
C MET A 1 2.11 17.87 3.90
N GLY A 2 2.89 17.12 4.69
CA GLY A 2 3.69 16.01 4.15
C GLY A 2 2.79 15.00 3.47
N ARG A 3 3.13 14.63 2.23
CA ARG A 3 2.45 13.54 1.54
C ARG A 3 2.62 12.29 2.42
N ARG A 4 1.52 11.62 2.79
CA ARG A 4 1.63 10.39 3.59
C ARG A 4 2.36 9.34 2.74
N PRO A 5 3.24 8.53 3.34
CA PRO A 5 3.99 7.53 2.60
C PRO A 5 3.00 6.52 1.97
N PRO A 6 3.28 6.00 0.77
CA PRO A 6 2.37 5.09 0.08
C PRO A 6 2.22 3.78 0.86
N SER A 7 3.24 3.36 1.60
CA SER A 7 3.18 2.24 2.53
C SER A 7 2.04 2.39 3.53
N TRP A 8 1.86 3.59 4.08
CA TRP A 8 0.75 3.86 5.01
C TRP A 8 -0.61 3.87 4.31
N GLN A 9 -0.70 4.41 3.09
CA GLN A 9 -1.95 4.38 2.32
C GLN A 9 -2.38 2.95 2.00
N VAL A 10 -1.42 2.09 1.67
CA VAL A 10 -1.67 0.66 1.44
C VAL A 10 -2.22 -0.01 2.69
N VAL A 11 -1.51 0.10 3.82
CA VAL A 11 -1.95 -0.53 5.07
C VAL A 11 -3.37 -0.07 5.42
N GLN A 12 -3.66 1.23 5.28
CA GLN A 12 -4.98 1.76 5.56
C GLN A 12 -6.06 1.20 4.62
N ALA A 13 -5.77 1.08 3.32
CA ALA A 13 -6.74 0.56 2.35
C ALA A 13 -7.06 -0.92 2.58
N VAL A 14 -6.05 -1.73 2.93
CA VAL A 14 -6.26 -3.14 3.29
C VAL A 14 -7.03 -3.27 4.60
N ALA A 15 -6.69 -2.45 5.60
CA ALA A 15 -7.38 -2.43 6.88
C ALA A 15 -8.87 -2.07 6.72
N ASP A 16 -9.17 -1.08 5.88
CA ASP A 16 -10.55 -0.69 5.56
C ASP A 16 -11.32 -1.84 4.87
N ALA A 17 -10.67 -2.53 3.92
CA ALA A 17 -11.25 -3.69 3.23
C ALA A 17 -11.51 -4.88 4.16
N GLU A 18 -10.61 -5.13 5.12
CA GLU A 18 -10.75 -6.16 6.16
C GLU A 18 -11.64 -5.73 7.33
N ASN A 19 -12.07 -4.47 7.36
CA ASN A 19 -12.78 -3.86 8.48
C ASN A 19 -12.04 -4.01 9.83
N THR A 20 -10.72 -3.95 9.79
CA THR A 20 -9.85 -4.05 10.96
C THR A 20 -8.98 -2.80 11.11
N ASP A 21 -8.28 -2.68 12.23
CA ASP A 21 -7.31 -1.61 12.41
C ASP A 21 -6.03 -1.94 11.62
N PRO A 22 -5.37 -0.96 10.99
CA PRO A 22 -4.07 -1.17 10.33
C PRO A 22 -3.00 -1.79 11.24
N SER A 23 -3.15 -1.62 12.56
CA SER A 23 -2.26 -2.20 13.57
C SER A 23 -2.63 -3.64 13.97
N ASP A 24 -3.85 -4.09 13.62
CA ASP A 24 -4.42 -5.40 13.95
C ASP A 24 -4.45 -6.34 12.73
N LEU A 25 -3.92 -5.89 11.59
CA LEU A 25 -3.75 -6.75 10.42
C LEU A 25 -2.90 -7.99 10.79
N PRO A 26 -3.35 -9.19 10.39
CA PRO A 26 -2.74 -10.45 10.84
C PRO A 26 -1.29 -10.61 10.38
N THR A 27 -1.00 -10.06 9.20
CA THR A 27 0.35 -9.89 8.69
C THR A 27 0.59 -8.39 8.57
N PRO A 28 1.78 -7.87 8.91
CA PRO A 28 2.18 -6.50 8.63
C PRO A 28 2.81 -6.36 7.24
N LEU A 29 2.61 -5.20 6.61
CA LEU A 29 2.98 -4.96 5.20
C LEU A 29 4.49 -5.15 4.95
N PHE A 30 5.32 -4.79 5.94
CA PHE A 30 6.78 -4.93 5.85
C PHE A 30 7.27 -6.37 5.77
N GLU A 31 6.46 -7.37 6.17
CA GLU A 31 6.81 -8.79 6.02
C GLU A 31 6.61 -9.28 4.59
N THR A 32 5.73 -8.66 3.81
CA THR A 32 5.45 -9.04 2.42
C THR A 32 6.21 -8.19 1.41
N ILE A 33 6.31 -6.88 1.65
CA ILE A 33 6.99 -5.94 0.78
C ILE A 33 7.82 -4.96 1.61
N ASP A 34 8.99 -4.60 1.09
CA ASP A 34 9.81 -3.59 1.73
C ASP A 34 9.13 -2.21 1.64
N THR A 35 8.55 -1.77 2.75
CA THR A 35 7.83 -0.50 2.83
C THR A 35 8.73 0.71 2.64
N GLU A 36 10.04 0.57 2.92
CA GLU A 36 11.02 1.64 2.74
C GLU A 36 11.37 1.78 1.25
N ALA A 37 11.59 0.66 0.55
CA ALA A 37 11.78 0.64 -0.89
C ALA A 37 10.53 1.14 -1.62
N LEU A 38 9.33 0.74 -1.17
CA LEU A 38 8.08 1.25 -1.72
C LEU A 38 8.00 2.78 -1.55
N ASP A 39 8.32 3.30 -0.38
CA ASP A 39 8.37 4.75 -0.14
C ASP A 39 9.39 5.43 -1.07
N GLN A 40 10.61 4.89 -1.20
CA GLN A 40 11.63 5.42 -2.11
C GLN A 40 11.21 5.39 -3.59
N ILE A 41 10.47 4.37 -4.01
CA ILE A 41 9.93 4.27 -5.37
C ILE A 41 8.87 5.35 -5.62
N PHE A 42 8.18 5.85 -4.60
CA PHE A 42 7.15 6.88 -4.77
C PHE A 42 7.56 8.27 -4.27
N ASP A 43 8.71 8.39 -3.59
CA ASP A 43 9.32 9.65 -3.15
C ASP A 43 9.69 10.53 -4.36
N SER A 44 10.10 9.89 -5.46
CA SER A 44 10.31 10.60 -6.73
C SER A 44 8.98 10.86 -7.45
N PRO A 45 8.69 12.11 -7.84
CA PRO A 45 7.53 12.44 -8.67
C PRO A 45 7.75 11.91 -10.08
N GLN A 46 7.41 10.65 -10.31
CA GLN A 46 7.25 10.09 -11.64
C GLN A 46 5.80 9.68 -11.80
N ASP A 47 5.09 10.39 -12.66
CA ASP A 47 3.63 10.30 -12.82
C ASP A 47 3.12 8.94 -13.35
N ASN A 48 4.01 8.04 -13.77
CA ASN A 48 3.68 6.77 -14.43
C ASN A 48 4.14 5.51 -13.68
N ARG A 49 4.38 5.58 -12.37
CA ARG A 49 4.72 4.38 -11.58
C ARG A 49 3.45 3.73 -11.04
N THR A 50 3.30 2.45 -11.31
CA THR A 50 2.26 1.62 -10.70
C THR A 50 2.91 0.36 -10.16
N ILE A 51 2.62 0.03 -8.91
CA ILE A 51 3.07 -1.21 -8.27
C ILE A 51 1.85 -2.07 -8.01
N HIS A 52 1.93 -3.33 -8.42
CA HIS A 52 0.94 -4.34 -8.15
C HIS A 52 1.61 -5.44 -7.36
N PHE A 53 1.01 -5.83 -6.24
CA PHE A 53 1.48 -6.95 -5.44
C PHE A 53 0.34 -7.58 -4.66
N GLU A 54 0.52 -8.85 -4.36
CA GLU A 54 -0.42 -9.62 -3.55
C GLU A 54 -0.05 -9.49 -2.07
N TYR A 55 -1.07 -9.30 -1.25
CA TYR A 55 -0.93 -9.20 0.19
C TYR A 55 -2.12 -9.88 0.85
N LEU A 56 -1.84 -10.88 1.68
CA LEU A 56 -2.88 -11.76 2.23
C LEU A 56 -3.69 -12.42 1.09
N GLU A 57 -4.97 -12.09 0.98
CA GLU A 57 -5.91 -12.54 -0.06
C GLU A 57 -6.37 -11.36 -0.95
N TYR A 58 -5.56 -10.30 -0.98
CA TYR A 58 -5.85 -9.06 -1.70
C TYR A 58 -4.78 -8.73 -2.72
N GLU A 59 -5.22 -8.32 -3.90
CA GLU A 59 -4.40 -7.66 -4.90
C GLU A 59 -4.38 -6.16 -4.61
N ILE A 60 -3.19 -5.64 -4.30
CA ILE A 60 -2.98 -4.22 -4.00
C ILE A 60 -2.36 -3.56 -5.22
N THR A 61 -3.04 -2.52 -5.71
CA THR A 61 -2.56 -1.66 -6.78
C THR A 61 -2.29 -0.26 -6.24
N VAL A 62 -1.05 0.20 -6.32
CA VAL A 62 -0.63 1.53 -5.90
C VAL A 62 -0.17 2.32 -7.12
N THR A 63 -0.79 3.47 -7.34
CA THR A 63 -0.41 4.38 -8.43
C THR A 63 0.40 5.57 -7.91
N ALA A 64 1.24 6.16 -8.77
CA ALA A 64 2.00 7.37 -8.47
C ALA A 64 1.13 8.59 -8.13
N GLY A 65 -0.16 8.55 -8.49
CA GLY A 65 -1.16 9.54 -8.08
C GLY A 65 -1.52 9.49 -6.59
N GLY A 66 -1.06 8.47 -5.85
CA GLY A 66 -1.50 8.21 -4.48
C GLY A 66 -2.85 7.51 -4.39
N ASP A 67 -3.32 6.97 -5.52
CA ASP A 67 -4.51 6.13 -5.57
C ASP A 67 -4.10 4.70 -5.23
N VAL A 68 -4.75 4.12 -4.24
CA VAL A 68 -4.57 2.73 -3.80
C VAL A 68 -5.88 2.00 -4.00
N SER A 69 -5.85 0.94 -4.80
CA SER A 69 -6.97 0.05 -5.03
C SER A 69 -6.66 -1.31 -4.43
N VAL A 70 -7.62 -1.86 -3.68
CA VAL A 70 -7.51 -3.19 -3.06
C VAL A 70 -8.62 -4.03 -3.65
N ASN A 71 -8.26 -5.13 -4.30
CA ASN A 71 -9.20 -6.05 -4.90
C ASN A 71 -9.07 -7.42 -4.23
N ARG A 72 -10.18 -8.06 -3.90
CA ARG A 72 -10.18 -9.42 -3.35
C ARG A 72 -10.28 -10.40 -4.52
N GLU A 73 -9.41 -11.40 -4.57
CA GLU A 73 -9.54 -12.53 -5.50
C GLU A 73 -10.47 -13.63 -4.96
#